data_AF-A0A7S2PC18-F1
#
_entry.id   AF-A0A7S2PC18-F1
#
_cell.length_a   1.000
_cell.length_b   1.000
_cell.length_c   1.000
_cell.angle_alpha   90.00
_cell.angle_beta   90.00
_cell.angle_gamma   90.00
#
_symmetry.space_group_name_H-M   'P 1'
#
loop_
_entity.id
_entity.type
_entity.pdbx_description
1 polymer ?
#
loop_
_entity_poly.entity_id
_entity_poly.type
_entity_poly.pdbx_seq_one_letter_code
_entity_poly.pdbx_strand_id
1 'polypeptide(L)'
;FLDIRTPVKLPDALRGEKYAFVSLPLAEFKEGGGVSEDNIGVGRLCPVDNDLPGDAFVQGIVLMTPRANALASWLGGTEVASLKCDLRRRTLVMEADISTQYLMAKLNDEQRSEGKVFEQGKEQLRGLHFVCVQKDEEDDEPAGFWLLREMKGM
;
A
#
# COMPACT_ATOMS: atom_id res chain seq x y z
N PHE A 1 22.20 0.82 -2.04
CA PHE A 1 22.30 1.20 -3.46
C PHE A 1 21.17 2.18 -3.78
N LEU A 2 21.47 3.27 -4.50
CA LEU A 2 20.44 4.22 -4.92
C LEU A 2 19.64 3.53 -6.02
N ASP A 3 18.35 3.28 -5.80
CA ASP A 3 17.49 2.80 -6.88
C ASP A 3 17.23 3.98 -7.83
N ILE A 4 17.88 3.98 -9.01
CA ILE A 4 17.90 5.09 -9.98
C ILE A 4 16.77 4.92 -11.01
N ARG A 5 15.83 4.00 -10.79
CA ARG A 5 14.69 3.82 -11.69
C ARG A 5 13.85 5.10 -11.73
N THR A 6 13.47 5.50 -12.94
CA THR A 6 12.58 6.65 -13.14
C THR A 6 11.16 6.10 -13.21
N PRO A 7 10.28 6.46 -12.26
CA PRO A 7 8.91 6.00 -12.30
C PRO A 7 8.22 6.39 -13.61
N VAL A 8 7.57 5.43 -14.25
CA VAL A 8 6.77 5.65 -15.45
C VAL A 8 5.35 6.08 -15.08
N LYS A 9 4.61 6.59 -16.06
CA LYS A 9 3.22 7.01 -15.84
C LYS A 9 2.37 5.80 -15.48
N LEU A 10 1.56 5.94 -14.43
CA LEU A 10 0.55 4.95 -14.07
C LEU A 10 -0.47 4.77 -15.23
N PRO A 11 -0.74 3.53 -15.66
CA PRO A 11 -1.81 3.25 -16.62
C PRO A 11 -3.13 3.86 -16.18
N ASP A 12 -3.93 4.37 -17.12
CA ASP A 12 -5.21 5.03 -16.80
C ASP A 12 -6.18 4.09 -16.06
N ALA A 13 -6.11 2.79 -16.35
CA ALA A 13 -6.86 1.75 -15.64
C ALA A 13 -6.56 1.72 -14.13
N LEU A 14 -5.31 2.02 -13.73
CA LEU A 14 -4.84 2.00 -12.35
C LEU A 14 -4.97 3.35 -11.63
N ARG A 15 -5.42 4.40 -12.31
CA ARG A 15 -5.59 5.73 -11.70
C ARG A 15 -6.82 5.75 -10.78
N GLY A 16 -6.58 5.75 -9.47
CA GLY A 16 -7.59 6.14 -8.47
C GLY A 16 -7.92 7.64 -8.56
N GLU A 17 -9.05 8.04 -7.97
CA GLU A 17 -9.46 9.45 -7.94
C GLU A 17 -8.87 10.18 -6.73
N LYS A 18 -8.84 9.50 -5.59
CA LYS A 18 -8.21 9.98 -4.35
C LYS A 18 -7.37 8.88 -3.74
N TYR A 19 -6.47 9.29 -2.86
CA TYR A 19 -5.77 8.37 -1.97
C TYR A 19 -5.59 9.00 -0.59
N ALA A 20 -5.41 8.16 0.42
CA ALA A 20 -5.12 8.58 1.78
C ALA A 20 -4.00 7.71 2.39
N PHE A 21 -3.18 8.32 3.24
CA PHE A 21 -2.30 7.60 4.15
C PHE A 21 -3.13 7.16 5.36
N VAL A 22 -3.05 5.88 5.70
CA VAL A 22 -3.78 5.30 6.82
C VAL A 22 -2.90 4.34 7.61
N SER A 23 -3.39 3.88 8.74
CA SER A 23 -2.75 2.78 9.47
C SER A 23 -3.78 1.90 10.15
N LEU A 24 -3.47 0.62 10.26
CA LEU A 24 -4.27 -0.36 10.99
C LEU A 24 -3.42 -1.00 12.10
N PRO A 25 -4.00 -1.31 13.27
CA PRO A 25 -3.29 -2.06 14.29
C PRO A 25 -2.73 -3.37 13.72
N LEU A 26 -1.51 -3.75 14.09
CA LEU A 26 -0.91 -5.02 13.66
C LEU A 26 -1.79 -6.22 14.05
N ALA A 27 -2.49 -6.12 15.17
CA ALA A 27 -3.43 -7.14 15.64
C ALA A 27 -4.53 -7.47 14.63
N GLU A 28 -4.92 -6.53 13.75
CA GLU A 28 -5.94 -6.78 12.71
C GLU A 28 -5.52 -7.85 11.71
N PHE A 29 -4.22 -8.06 11.51
CA PHE A 29 -3.66 -9.03 10.57
C PHE A 29 -3.22 -10.35 11.23
N LYS A 30 -3.45 -10.51 12.54
CA LYS A 30 -3.15 -11.73 13.28
C LYS A 30 -4.42 -12.59 13.42
N GLU A 31 -4.26 -13.83 13.84
CA GLU A 31 -5.39 -14.73 14.11
C GLU A 31 -6.39 -14.09 15.08
N GLY A 32 -7.66 -14.03 14.68
CA GLY A 32 -8.75 -13.37 15.43
C GLY A 32 -8.88 -11.86 15.21
N GLY A 33 -8.04 -11.26 14.35
CA GLY A 33 -8.17 -9.87 13.90
C GLY A 33 -9.25 -9.69 12.84
N GLY A 34 -9.48 -8.43 12.43
CA GLY A 34 -10.51 -8.04 11.47
C GLY A 34 -10.13 -8.19 9.99
N VAL A 35 -8.88 -8.52 9.65
CA VAL A 35 -8.45 -8.69 8.25
C VAL A 35 -8.11 -10.15 7.97
N SER A 36 -8.82 -10.77 7.02
CA SER A 36 -8.62 -12.16 6.61
C SER A 36 -8.83 -12.35 5.10
N GLU A 37 -8.42 -13.50 4.57
CA GLU A 37 -8.64 -13.83 3.16
C GLU A 37 -10.13 -13.82 2.76
N ASP A 38 -11.05 -13.91 3.72
CA ASP A 38 -12.50 -13.92 3.47
C ASP A 38 -13.08 -12.52 3.24
N ASN A 39 -12.39 -11.44 3.65
CA ASN A 39 -12.94 -10.07 3.65
C ASN A 39 -12.05 -9.01 2.97
N ILE A 40 -10.97 -9.43 2.32
CA ILE A 40 -10.04 -8.53 1.62
C ILE A 40 -10.46 -8.19 0.18
N GLY A 41 -11.56 -8.74 -0.33
CA GLY A 41 -11.93 -8.63 -1.74
C GLY A 41 -10.88 -9.29 -2.64
N VAL A 42 -10.44 -8.60 -3.70
CA VAL A 42 -9.32 -9.07 -4.53
C VAL A 42 -8.00 -8.75 -3.84
N GLY A 43 -7.12 -9.73 -3.67
CA GLY A 43 -5.76 -9.44 -3.24
C GLY A 43 -5.04 -10.62 -2.63
N ARG A 44 -4.22 -10.34 -1.61
CA ARG A 44 -3.41 -11.34 -0.90
C ARG A 44 -2.87 -10.78 0.41
N LEU A 45 -2.77 -11.64 1.42
CA LEU A 45 -2.09 -11.29 2.67
C LEU A 45 -0.71 -11.97 2.74
N CYS A 46 0.37 -11.20 2.77
CA CYS A 46 1.67 -11.77 3.09
C CYS A 46 1.72 -12.20 4.57
N PRO A 47 2.51 -13.22 4.93
CA PRO A 47 2.62 -13.65 6.33
C PRO A 47 3.10 -12.53 7.24
N VAL A 48 2.53 -12.46 8.45
CA VAL A 48 2.95 -11.53 9.52
C VAL A 48 3.85 -12.27 10.50
N ASP A 49 4.98 -11.67 10.88
CA ASP A 49 5.89 -12.33 11.83
C ASP A 49 5.30 -12.23 13.25
N ASN A 50 5.31 -13.36 13.98
CA ASN A 50 4.75 -13.42 15.33
C ASN A 50 5.50 -12.55 16.35
N ASP A 51 6.77 -12.22 16.08
CA ASP A 51 7.65 -11.45 16.97
C ASP A 51 7.51 -9.93 16.79
N LEU A 52 6.69 -9.45 15.86
CA LEU A 52 6.41 -8.03 15.71
C LEU A 52 5.54 -7.50 16.88
N PRO A 53 5.80 -6.27 17.37
CA PRO A 53 5.11 -5.70 18.53
C PRO A 53 3.60 -5.62 18.32
N GLY A 54 2.81 -6.16 19.24
CA GLY A 54 1.35 -6.26 19.10
C GLY A 54 0.61 -4.92 19.10
N ASP A 55 1.22 -3.87 19.65
CA ASP A 55 0.72 -2.49 19.71
C ASP A 55 1.17 -1.62 18.53
N ALA A 56 1.92 -2.19 17.57
CA ALA A 56 2.36 -1.48 16.39
C ALA A 56 1.23 -1.26 15.37
N PHE A 57 1.46 -0.33 14.45
CA PHE A 57 0.51 0.02 13.39
C PHE A 57 1.13 -0.21 12.02
N VAL A 58 0.47 -1.06 11.22
CA VAL A 58 0.83 -1.28 9.81
C VAL A 58 0.38 -0.08 9.01
N GLN A 59 1.31 0.55 8.31
CA GLN A 59 1.04 1.73 7.49
C GLN A 59 0.48 1.28 6.13
N GLY A 60 -0.45 2.05 5.57
CA GLY A 60 -1.07 1.70 4.29
C GLY A 60 -1.52 2.90 3.48
N ILE A 61 -1.84 2.63 2.22
CA ILE A 61 -2.48 3.58 1.31
C ILE A 61 -3.84 3.03 0.92
N VAL A 62 -4.89 3.85 1.09
CA VAL A 62 -6.21 3.58 0.53
C VAL A 62 -6.34 4.33 -0.78
N LEU A 63 -6.74 3.63 -1.84
CA LEU A 63 -7.10 4.18 -3.14
C LEU A 63 -8.63 4.21 -3.24
N MET A 64 -9.20 5.40 -3.45
CA MET A 64 -10.64 5.58 -3.52
C MET A 64 -11.09 5.91 -4.93
N THR A 65 -12.12 5.21 -5.40
CA THR A 65 -12.75 5.48 -6.69
C THR A 65 -14.13 4.82 -6.82
N PRO A 66 -15.12 5.46 -7.45
CA PRO A 66 -16.42 4.84 -7.75
C PRO A 66 -16.34 3.54 -8.55
N ARG A 67 -15.21 3.27 -9.22
CA ARG A 67 -14.92 2.05 -9.98
C ARG A 67 -13.99 1.09 -9.23
N ALA A 68 -14.11 1.01 -7.91
CA ALA A 68 -13.23 0.25 -7.02
C ALA A 68 -13.02 -1.21 -7.45
N ASN A 69 -14.09 -1.94 -7.75
CA ASN A 69 -14.01 -3.34 -8.21
C ASN A 69 -13.19 -3.50 -9.51
N ALA A 70 -13.34 -2.56 -10.45
CA ALA A 70 -12.56 -2.57 -11.67
C ALA A 70 -11.09 -2.28 -11.37
N LEU A 71 -10.81 -1.25 -10.56
CA LEU A 71 -9.44 -0.90 -10.15
C LEU A 71 -8.77 -2.07 -9.43
N ALA A 72 -9.45 -2.70 -8.48
CA ALA A 72 -8.96 -3.85 -7.74
C ALA A 72 -8.66 -5.05 -8.65
N SER A 73 -9.53 -5.34 -9.63
CA SER A 73 -9.30 -6.39 -10.63
C SER A 73 -8.05 -6.12 -11.48
N TRP A 74 -7.86 -4.87 -11.93
CA TRP A 74 -6.65 -4.47 -12.66
C TRP A 74 -5.40 -4.55 -11.79
N LEU A 75 -5.50 -4.12 -10.53
CA LEU A 75 -4.41 -4.16 -9.58
C LEU A 75 -4.04 -5.61 -9.22
N GLY A 76 -5.00 -6.53 -9.16
CA GLY A 76 -4.76 -7.96 -8.95
C GLY A 76 -3.97 -8.62 -10.08
N GLY A 77 -4.09 -8.11 -11.31
CA GLY A 77 -3.24 -8.51 -12.44
C GLY A 77 -1.89 -7.78 -12.50
N THR A 78 -1.70 -6.75 -11.68
CA THR A 78 -0.44 -6.04 -11.54
C THR A 78 0.32 -6.70 -10.40
N GLU A 79 1.52 -7.25 -10.64
CA GLU A 79 2.31 -7.89 -9.58
C GLU A 79 2.85 -6.84 -8.59
N VAL A 80 1.98 -6.23 -7.79
CA VAL A 80 2.35 -5.17 -6.84
C VAL A 80 3.32 -5.73 -5.81
N ALA A 81 4.50 -5.13 -5.74
CA ALA A 81 5.58 -5.53 -4.86
C ALA A 81 5.66 -4.62 -3.63
N SER A 82 5.53 -3.30 -3.81
CA SER A 82 5.57 -2.35 -2.71
C SER A 82 4.99 -0.98 -3.05
N LEU A 83 4.67 -0.20 -2.03
CA LEU A 83 4.47 1.25 -2.11
C LEU A 83 5.61 2.00 -1.42
N LYS A 84 6.05 3.10 -2.03
CA LYS A 84 7.16 3.93 -1.55
C LYS A 84 6.89 5.42 -1.66
N CYS A 85 7.23 6.15 -0.62
CA CYS A 85 7.33 7.61 -0.65
C CYS A 85 8.79 8.05 -0.84
N ASP A 86 9.13 8.56 -2.03
CA ASP A 86 10.37 9.30 -2.21
C ASP A 86 10.19 10.72 -1.66
N LEU A 87 10.62 10.92 -0.41
CA LEU A 87 10.48 12.19 0.31
C LEU A 87 11.35 13.32 -0.27
N ARG A 88 12.36 12.98 -1.08
CA ARG A 88 13.21 13.97 -1.74
C ARG A 88 12.56 14.45 -3.03
N ARG A 89 12.03 13.53 -3.83
CA ARG A 89 11.26 13.84 -5.06
C ARG A 89 9.82 14.25 -4.78
N ARG A 90 9.33 14.05 -3.56
CA ARG A 90 7.95 14.28 -3.13
C ARG A 90 6.96 13.48 -3.97
N THR A 91 7.17 12.18 -4.06
CA THR A 91 6.33 11.29 -4.89
C THR A 91 5.95 10.02 -4.15
N LEU A 92 4.70 9.61 -4.32
CA LEU A 92 4.24 8.24 -4.02
C LEU A 92 4.43 7.38 -5.28
N VAL A 93 5.08 6.25 -5.10
CA VAL A 93 5.46 5.32 -6.16
C VAL A 93 4.95 3.93 -5.81
N MET A 94 4.40 3.24 -6.80
CA MET A 94 4.07 1.81 -6.71
C MET A 94 5.12 1.02 -7.47
N GLU A 95 5.77 0.08 -6.79
CA GLU A 95 6.63 -0.90 -7.43
C GLU A 95 5.78 -2.12 -7.83
N ALA A 96 5.90 -2.53 -9.07
CA ALA A 96 5.23 -3.70 -9.62
C ALA A 96 6.22 -4.51 -10.47
N ASP A 97 6.08 -5.83 -10.46
CA ASP A 97 7.00 -6.75 -11.14
C ASP A 97 8.47 -6.53 -10.65
N ILE A 98 9.45 -7.14 -11.28
CA ILE A 98 10.87 -7.06 -10.88
C ILE A 98 11.46 -5.67 -11.15
N SER A 99 10.99 -4.98 -12.20
CA SER A 99 11.64 -3.77 -12.71
C SER A 99 10.77 -2.53 -12.84
N THR A 100 9.45 -2.60 -12.59
CA THR A 100 8.55 -1.48 -12.93
C THR A 100 8.21 -0.61 -11.72
N GLN A 101 8.28 0.71 -11.91
CA GLN A 101 7.86 1.70 -10.92
C GLN A 101 6.84 2.63 -11.56
N TYR A 102 5.68 2.78 -10.94
CA TYR A 102 4.63 3.69 -11.38
C TYR A 102 4.55 4.91 -10.47
N LEU A 103 4.57 6.11 -11.06
CA LEU A 103 4.27 7.34 -10.34
C LEU A 103 2.77 7.40 -10.04
N MET A 104 2.40 7.27 -8.76
CA MET A 104 1.00 7.34 -8.31
C MET A 104 0.57 8.79 -8.11
N ALA A 105 1.36 9.56 -7.36
CA ALA A 105 1.03 10.93 -7.00
C ALA A 105 2.28 11.76 -6.69
N LYS A 106 2.13 13.08 -6.79
CA LYS A 106 3.05 14.04 -6.17
C LYS A 106 2.51 14.41 -4.80
N LEU A 107 3.40 14.61 -3.84
CA LEU A 107 3.07 14.93 -2.45
C LEU A 107 3.15 16.44 -2.22
N ASN A 108 2.13 17.02 -1.60
CA ASN A 108 2.23 18.33 -0.98
C ASN A 108 3.03 18.27 0.35
N ASP A 109 3.15 19.37 1.09
CA ASP A 109 3.95 19.39 2.34
C ASP A 109 3.35 18.54 3.47
N GLU A 110 2.03 18.50 3.58
CA GLU A 110 1.30 17.67 4.56
C GLU A 110 1.49 16.18 4.23
N GLN A 111 1.19 15.79 2.99
CA GLN A 111 1.36 14.43 2.48
C GLN A 111 2.81 13.96 2.48
N ARG A 112 3.78 14.88 2.40
CA ARG A 112 5.20 14.54 2.58
C ARG A 112 5.50 14.17 4.03
N SER A 113 4.82 14.78 4.99
CA SER A 113 4.95 14.45 6.41
C SER A 113 4.27 13.11 6.70
N GLU A 114 3.08 12.86 6.16
CA GLU A 114 2.40 11.57 6.22
C GLU A 114 3.23 10.47 5.56
N GLY A 115 3.78 10.73 4.36
CA GLY A 115 4.68 9.81 3.68
C GLY A 115 5.94 9.48 4.48
N LYS A 116 6.43 10.42 5.32
CA LYS A 116 7.53 10.13 6.24
C LYS A 116 7.11 9.16 7.34
N VAL A 117 5.92 9.36 7.93
CA VAL A 117 5.36 8.44 8.92
C VAL A 117 5.15 7.05 8.31
N PHE A 118 4.61 7.00 7.08
CA PHE A 118 4.44 5.76 6.32
C PHE A 118 5.76 4.99 6.16
N GLU A 119 6.82 5.64 5.66
CA GLU A 119 8.12 4.98 5.47
C GLU A 119 8.76 4.54 6.79
N GLN A 120 8.64 5.35 7.85
CA GLN A 120 9.17 5.01 9.17
C GLN A 120 8.45 3.82 9.80
N GLY A 121 7.11 3.78 9.76
CA GLY A 121 6.33 2.67 10.28
C GLY A 121 6.55 1.39 9.48
N LYS A 122 6.60 1.50 8.14
CA LYS A 122 6.97 0.39 7.25
C LYS A 122 8.35 -0.16 7.60
N GLU A 123 9.35 0.68 7.84
CA GLU A 123 10.70 0.24 8.24
C GLU A 123 10.72 -0.46 9.61
N GLN A 124 10.01 0.09 10.61
CA GLN A 124 9.90 -0.50 11.95
C GLN A 124 9.26 -1.90 11.91
N LEU A 125 8.36 -2.14 10.95
CA LEU A 125 7.72 -3.44 10.73
C LEU A 125 8.39 -4.25 9.60
N ARG A 126 9.69 -4.06 9.39
CA ARG A 126 10.50 -4.85 8.45
C ARG A 126 9.94 -4.89 7.03
N GLY A 127 9.43 -3.74 6.57
CA GLY A 127 8.86 -3.59 5.23
C GLY A 127 7.36 -3.90 5.14
N LEU A 128 6.70 -4.30 6.24
CA LEU A 128 5.27 -4.61 6.24
C LEU A 128 4.43 -3.33 6.05
N HIS A 129 3.56 -3.34 5.06
CA HIS A 129 2.63 -2.26 4.72
C HIS A 129 1.49 -2.80 3.88
N PHE A 130 0.46 -2.00 3.61
CA PHE A 130 -0.64 -2.43 2.75
C PHE A 130 -1.09 -1.40 1.70
N VAL A 131 -1.80 -1.90 0.69
CA VAL A 131 -2.62 -1.08 -0.20
C VAL A 131 -4.04 -1.62 -0.19
N CYS A 132 -5.00 -0.71 -0.09
CA CYS A 132 -6.43 -1.00 -0.06
C CYS A 132 -7.11 -0.23 -1.19
N VAL A 133 -8.15 -0.80 -1.79
CA VAL A 133 -8.99 -0.17 -2.81
C VAL A 133 -10.42 -0.16 -2.29
N GLN A 134 -11.00 1.03 -2.18
CA GLN A 134 -12.36 1.26 -1.68
C GLN A 134 -13.14 2.15 -2.64
N LYS A 135 -14.47 2.13 -2.53
CA LYS A 135 -15.31 3.02 -3.33
C LYS A 135 -15.16 4.47 -2.88
N ASP A 136 -15.23 4.70 -1.58
CA ASP A 136 -15.16 5.99 -0.91
C ASP A 136 -14.74 5.83 0.57
N GLU A 137 -14.75 6.92 1.33
CA GLU A 137 -14.25 6.97 2.72
C GLU A 137 -15.18 6.27 3.73
N GLU A 138 -16.44 6.00 3.36
CA GLU A 138 -17.46 5.40 4.24
C GLU A 138 -17.57 3.89 4.03
N ASP A 139 -16.76 3.31 3.15
CA ASP A 139 -16.84 1.91 2.73
C ASP A 139 -16.08 1.00 3.71
N ASP A 140 -16.81 0.19 4.47
CA ASP A 140 -16.23 -0.73 5.44
C ASP A 140 -15.68 -2.02 4.79
N GLU A 141 -16.03 -2.30 3.53
CA GLU A 141 -15.61 -3.49 2.80
C GLU A 141 -14.68 -3.13 1.62
N PRO A 142 -13.41 -3.55 1.62
CA PRO A 142 -12.51 -3.24 0.52
C PRO A 142 -12.87 -4.04 -0.75
N ALA A 143 -12.84 -3.38 -1.90
CA ALA A 143 -12.89 -4.05 -3.20
C ALA A 143 -11.62 -4.89 -3.46
N GLY A 144 -10.51 -4.47 -2.86
CA GLY A 144 -9.28 -5.24 -2.86
C GLY A 144 -8.27 -4.78 -1.82
N PHE A 145 -7.49 -5.71 -1.29
CA PHE A 145 -6.51 -5.45 -0.25
C PHE A 145 -5.28 -6.33 -0.40
N TRP A 146 -4.10 -5.70 -0.34
CA TRP A 146 -2.81 -6.38 -0.42
C TRP A 146 -1.99 -6.02 0.80
N LEU A 147 -1.70 -7.00 1.66
CA LEU A 147 -0.67 -6.88 2.67
C LEU A 147 0.67 -7.29 2.04
N LEU A 148 1.60 -6.36 2.00
CA LEU A 148 2.86 -6.46 1.28
C LEU A 148 4.03 -6.40 2.25
N ARG A 149 5.16 -6.96 1.83
CA ARG A 149 6.42 -6.83 2.55
C ARG A 149 7.53 -6.44 1.60
N GLU A 150 8.03 -5.22 1.79
CA GLU A 150 9.21 -4.76 1.05
C GLU A 150 10.45 -5.50 1.57
N MET A 151 10.96 -6.40 0.74
CA MET A 151 12.27 -7.03 0.97
C MET A 151 13.36 -6.02 0.62
N LYS A 152 14.09 -5.50 1.61
CA LYS A 152 15.36 -4.84 1.33
C LYS A 152 16.30 -5.89 0.76
N GLY A 153 16.83 -5.66 -0.45
CA GLY A 153 17.85 -6.54 -1.03
C GLY A 153 18.98 -6.78 -0.04
N MET A 154 19.32 -8.05 0.15
CA MET A 154 20.42 -8.51 1.00
C MET A 154 21.77 -7.99 0.49
#